data_AF-A0A964E2W8-F1
#
_entry.id   AF-A0A964E2W8-F1
#
_cell.length_a   1.000
_cell.length_b   1.000
_cell.length_c   1.000
_cell.angle_alpha   90.00
_cell.angle_beta   90.00
_cell.angle_gamma   90.00
#
_symmetry.space_group_name_H-M   'P 1'
#
loop_
_entity.id
_entity.type
_entity.pdbx_description
1 polymer ?
#
loop_
_entity_poly.entity_id
_entity_poly.type
_entity_poly.pdbx_seq_one_letter_code
_entity_poly.pdbx_strand_id
1 'polypeptide(L)'
;MSETIERPDAGALVVAGQPVTAVTLFGNGGVESLLTRMETEVRGIKRDISTEKGRKAVRQLAHKVARSKTALDEMGKGLNETKRAEINKVDAERRVIRERCDALKEEVLSELTAWEAKEIVRIKGHEDALTAMSALATLLPAEPTPEQVRESLERLDLHEDGRDWAEFAQRANELHAEVGFKLTNLLAQAVAREEATAEAERLRLEAEEAARQEAARQQREREARIAAEAAEEARLAAERRAAEAAAAERQRVEQERKDAEDARREAEEAAQAEIDALEELNRIAAERAAEAERKAAALVEKAEADRIKGHKFALQSIRGVISDAVSPMNGSDMIKHISTIFEGMHELSRNWEEFSDEASQTIMSGRQDIARRLHIVEGADAERATKQKLAADAQAERDREKAVEAERARAAAVLKAEQDAAAARERDREHRGRINFQAASALVIKAGITEEQAKLIVTAIAKGEVANVRISY
;
A
#
# COMPACT_ATOMS: atom_id res chain seq x y z
N MET A 1 -42.30 -50.47 -99.98
CA MET A 1 -42.01 -50.80 -101.39
C MET A 1 -41.82 -52.31 -101.48
N SER A 2 -42.57 -52.98 -102.35
CA SER A 2 -42.53 -54.45 -102.50
C SER A 2 -41.21 -54.85 -103.15
N GLU A 3 -40.22 -55.16 -102.34
CA GLU A 3 -38.95 -55.73 -102.81
C GLU A 3 -39.23 -57.18 -103.24
N THR A 4 -39.42 -57.35 -104.54
CA THR A 4 -39.56 -58.65 -105.19
C THR A 4 -38.23 -59.37 -105.05
N ILE A 5 -38.09 -60.20 -104.02
CA ILE A 5 -36.92 -61.07 -103.82
C ILE A 5 -36.76 -61.92 -105.08
N GLU A 6 -35.57 -61.85 -105.68
CA GLU A 6 -35.23 -62.48 -106.94
C GLU A 6 -35.63 -63.96 -106.99
N ARG A 7 -36.05 -64.37 -108.20
CA ARG A 7 -36.44 -65.73 -108.57
C ARG A 7 -35.46 -66.76 -108.01
N PRO A 8 -35.92 -67.82 -107.32
CA PRO A 8 -35.05 -68.92 -106.98
C PRO A 8 -34.53 -69.60 -108.25
N ASP A 9 -33.23 -69.90 -108.26
CA ASP A 9 -32.51 -70.66 -109.30
C ASP A 9 -33.31 -71.92 -109.70
N ALA A 10 -33.25 -72.27 -111.00
CA ALA A 10 -34.05 -73.26 -111.73
C ALA A 10 -33.98 -74.72 -111.19
N GLY A 11 -33.29 -74.93 -110.06
CA GLY A 11 -33.15 -76.20 -109.36
C GLY A 11 -33.98 -76.37 -108.08
N ALA A 12 -34.77 -75.39 -107.64
CA ALA A 12 -35.68 -75.55 -106.51
C ALA A 12 -37.08 -76.02 -106.96
N LEU A 13 -37.72 -76.91 -106.19
CA LEU A 13 -39.15 -77.19 -106.29
C LEU A 13 -39.91 -76.03 -105.62
N VAL A 14 -39.87 -74.84 -106.24
CA VAL A 14 -40.79 -73.76 -105.91
C VAL A 14 -41.75 -73.71 -107.08
N VAL A 15 -43.00 -74.09 -106.79
CA VAL A 15 -44.07 -74.34 -107.76
C VAL A 15 -44.06 -73.28 -108.87
N ALA A 16 -43.84 -73.74 -110.10
CA ALA A 16 -43.93 -72.91 -111.29
C ALA A 16 -45.36 -72.34 -111.40
N GLY A 17 -45.52 -71.03 -111.17
CA GLY A 17 -46.71 -70.31 -111.62
C GLY A 17 -47.26 -69.18 -110.74
N GLN A 18 -46.83 -69.02 -109.48
CA GLN A 18 -47.29 -67.90 -108.64
C GLN A 18 -46.09 -67.28 -107.91
N PRO A 19 -45.82 -65.97 -108.06
CA PRO A 19 -44.79 -65.29 -107.28
C PRO A 19 -45.26 -65.26 -105.82
N VAL A 20 -44.65 -66.11 -104.98
CA VAL A 20 -44.93 -66.11 -103.54
C VAL A 20 -44.00 -65.10 -102.88
N THR A 21 -44.55 -64.03 -102.34
CA THR A 21 -43.75 -63.07 -101.56
C THR A 21 -43.45 -63.63 -100.18
N ALA A 22 -42.31 -63.27 -99.58
CA ALA A 22 -41.96 -63.70 -98.22
C ALA A 22 -43.05 -63.31 -97.21
N VAL A 23 -43.62 -62.10 -97.34
CA VAL A 23 -44.71 -61.62 -96.48
C VAL A 23 -45.94 -62.52 -96.55
N THR A 24 -46.35 -62.94 -97.75
CA THR A 24 -47.53 -63.81 -97.94
C THR A 24 -47.26 -65.26 -97.57
N LEU A 25 -46.04 -65.76 -97.79
CA LEU A 25 -45.66 -67.13 -97.46
C LEU A 25 -45.63 -67.35 -95.95
N PHE A 26 -44.98 -66.44 -95.22
CA PHE A 26 -44.80 -66.50 -93.78
C PHE A 26 -46.00 -65.96 -92.99
N GLY A 27 -47.08 -65.58 -93.68
CA GLY A 27 -48.37 -65.23 -93.09
C GLY A 27 -49.42 -66.34 -93.22
N ASN A 28 -50.38 -66.39 -92.29
CA ASN A 28 -51.63 -67.15 -92.37
C ASN A 28 -51.53 -68.59 -92.93
N GLY A 29 -50.58 -69.39 -92.44
CA GLY A 29 -50.47 -70.80 -92.83
C GLY A 29 -49.97 -71.05 -94.27
N GLY A 30 -49.45 -70.03 -94.95
CA GLY A 30 -48.91 -70.15 -96.32
C GLY A 30 -47.76 -71.16 -96.43
N VAL A 31 -46.91 -71.23 -95.41
CA VAL A 31 -45.82 -72.23 -95.32
C VAL A 31 -46.39 -73.65 -95.35
N GLU A 32 -47.40 -73.93 -94.54
CA GLU A 32 -48.00 -75.26 -94.44
C GLU A 32 -48.62 -75.71 -95.77
N SER A 33 -49.33 -74.79 -96.44
CA SER A 33 -49.92 -75.03 -97.77
C SER A 33 -48.85 -75.34 -98.82
N LEU A 34 -47.73 -74.59 -98.80
CA LEU A 34 -46.63 -74.79 -99.75
C LEU A 34 -45.91 -76.12 -99.49
N LEU A 35 -45.59 -76.43 -98.23
CA LEU A 35 -44.93 -77.68 -97.84
C LEU A 35 -45.80 -78.89 -98.18
N THR A 36 -47.10 -78.84 -97.87
CA THR A 36 -48.05 -79.91 -98.23
C THR A 36 -48.05 -80.19 -99.74
N ARG A 37 -48.00 -79.12 -100.56
CA ARG A 37 -47.95 -79.26 -102.03
C ARG A 37 -46.63 -79.87 -102.49
N MET A 38 -45.50 -79.40 -101.97
CA MET A 38 -44.17 -79.97 -102.26
C MET A 38 -44.09 -81.44 -101.85
N GLU A 39 -44.61 -81.79 -100.67
CA GLU A 39 -44.65 -83.18 -100.20
C GLU A 39 -45.48 -84.06 -101.13
N THR A 40 -46.65 -83.58 -101.55
CA THR A 40 -47.53 -84.30 -102.48
C THR A 40 -46.82 -84.55 -103.81
N GLU A 41 -46.18 -83.53 -104.37
CA GLU A 41 -45.43 -83.63 -105.63
C GLU A 41 -44.25 -84.61 -105.50
N VAL A 42 -43.44 -84.48 -104.44
CA VAL A 42 -42.28 -85.35 -104.20
C VAL A 42 -42.71 -86.80 -103.96
N ARG A 43 -43.80 -87.04 -103.21
CA ARG A 43 -44.36 -88.39 -102.94
C ARG A 43 -44.95 -89.03 -104.21
N GLY A 44 -45.50 -88.25 -105.14
CA GLY A 44 -46.10 -88.74 -106.39
C GLY A 44 -45.11 -89.24 -107.45
N ILE A 45 -43.82 -88.89 -107.34
CA ILE A 45 -42.80 -89.30 -108.30
C ILE A 45 -42.38 -90.77 -108.06
N LYS A 46 -42.62 -91.65 -109.04
CA LYS A 46 -42.21 -93.07 -109.00
C LYS A 46 -40.68 -93.19 -108.97
N ARG A 47 -40.15 -93.86 -107.95
CA ARG A 47 -38.70 -94.00 -107.72
C ARG A 47 -38.26 -95.42 -108.07
N ASP A 48 -37.56 -95.56 -109.19
CA ASP A 48 -36.88 -96.81 -109.52
C ASP A 48 -35.45 -96.78 -108.96
N ILE A 49 -35.14 -97.64 -107.98
CA ILE A 49 -33.81 -97.76 -107.39
C ILE A 49 -32.98 -98.89 -108.00
N SER A 50 -33.59 -99.72 -108.85
CA SER A 50 -32.93 -100.87 -109.47
C SER A 50 -31.93 -100.44 -110.55
N THR A 51 -32.12 -99.26 -111.14
CA THR A 51 -31.24 -98.69 -112.18
C THR A 51 -30.35 -97.56 -111.66
N GLU A 52 -29.14 -97.44 -112.20
CA GLU A 52 -28.22 -96.33 -111.86
C GLU A 52 -28.81 -94.96 -112.22
N LYS A 53 -29.54 -94.89 -113.34
CA LYS A 53 -30.28 -93.70 -113.77
C LYS A 53 -31.34 -93.30 -112.73
N GLY A 54 -32.10 -94.28 -112.23
CA GLY A 54 -33.12 -94.04 -111.22
C GLY A 54 -32.56 -93.61 -109.86
N ARG A 55 -31.45 -94.23 -109.39
CA ARG A 55 -30.72 -93.77 -108.19
C ARG A 55 -30.18 -92.34 -108.31
N LYS A 56 -29.67 -91.95 -109.50
CA LYS A 56 -29.27 -90.57 -109.79
C LYS A 56 -30.45 -89.61 -109.74
N ALA A 57 -31.61 -89.99 -110.29
CA ALA A 57 -32.83 -89.18 -110.25
C ALA A 57 -33.34 -88.97 -108.81
N VAL A 58 -33.27 -90.00 -107.95
CA VAL A 58 -33.61 -89.88 -106.52
C VAL A 58 -32.68 -88.90 -105.80
N ARG A 59 -31.36 -88.98 -106.04
CA ARG A 59 -30.38 -88.00 -105.49
C ARG A 59 -30.65 -86.58 -105.96
N GLN A 60 -30.99 -86.39 -107.24
CA GLN A 60 -31.36 -85.09 -107.77
C GLN A 60 -32.64 -84.56 -107.12
N LEU A 61 -33.67 -85.39 -106.94
CA LEU A 61 -34.92 -85.00 -106.26
C LEU A 61 -34.66 -84.58 -104.80
N ALA A 62 -33.85 -85.34 -104.06
CA ALA A 62 -33.45 -84.97 -102.71
C ALA A 62 -32.68 -83.63 -102.67
N HIS A 63 -31.78 -83.41 -103.63
CA HIS A 63 -31.07 -82.13 -103.76
C HIS A 63 -32.02 -80.97 -104.06
N LYS A 64 -33.04 -81.17 -104.91
CA LYS A 64 -34.07 -80.15 -105.16
C LYS A 64 -34.86 -79.79 -103.90
N VAL A 65 -35.22 -80.77 -103.08
CA VAL A 65 -35.89 -80.54 -101.78
C VAL A 65 -35.00 -79.77 -100.81
N ALA A 66 -33.71 -80.15 -100.70
CA ALA A 66 -32.75 -79.45 -99.87
C ALA A 66 -32.56 -77.99 -100.30
N ARG A 67 -32.49 -77.73 -101.61
CA ARG A 67 -32.41 -76.38 -102.16
C ARG A 67 -33.67 -75.56 -101.89
N SER A 68 -34.86 -76.16 -102.02
CA SER A 68 -36.11 -75.49 -101.65
C SER A 68 -36.15 -75.12 -100.17
N LYS A 69 -35.69 -76.00 -99.26
CA LYS A 69 -35.58 -75.67 -97.83
C LYS A 69 -34.69 -74.44 -97.61
N THR A 70 -33.48 -74.43 -98.18
CA THR A 70 -32.54 -73.32 -98.02
C THR A 70 -33.12 -72.02 -98.56
N ALA A 71 -33.74 -72.06 -99.75
CA ALA A 71 -34.39 -70.88 -100.33
C ALA A 71 -35.52 -70.34 -99.44
N LEU A 72 -36.34 -71.22 -98.84
CA LEU A 72 -37.40 -70.81 -97.92
C LEU A 72 -36.81 -70.20 -96.62
N ASP A 73 -35.77 -70.80 -96.04
CA ASP A 73 -35.10 -70.25 -94.85
C ASP A 73 -34.47 -68.87 -95.12
N GLU A 74 -33.80 -68.70 -96.26
CA GLU A 74 -33.23 -67.42 -96.72
C GLU A 74 -34.32 -66.35 -96.92
N MET A 75 -35.47 -66.71 -97.50
CA MET A 75 -36.62 -65.80 -97.61
C MET A 75 -37.14 -65.34 -96.23
N GLY A 76 -37.17 -66.24 -95.24
CA GLY A 76 -37.58 -65.91 -93.87
C GLY A 76 -36.58 -65.01 -93.15
N LYS A 77 -35.28 -65.29 -93.33
CA LYS A 77 -34.19 -64.44 -92.81
C LYS A 77 -34.22 -63.04 -93.42
N GLY A 78 -34.34 -62.93 -94.74
CA GLY A 78 -34.44 -61.65 -95.44
C GLY A 78 -35.63 -60.82 -94.96
N LEU A 79 -36.81 -61.44 -94.79
CA LEU A 79 -37.98 -60.75 -94.25
C LEU A 79 -37.75 -60.22 -92.83
N ASN A 80 -37.10 -61.00 -91.97
CA ASN A 80 -36.76 -60.56 -90.61
C ASN A 80 -35.73 -59.42 -90.61
N GLU A 81 -34.74 -59.47 -91.50
CA GLU A 81 -33.75 -58.41 -91.66
C GLU A 81 -34.39 -57.11 -92.13
N THR A 82 -35.26 -57.16 -93.15
CA THR A 82 -36.04 -55.99 -93.61
C THR A 82 -36.90 -55.42 -92.49
N LYS A 83 -37.65 -56.26 -91.76
CA LYS A 83 -38.49 -55.81 -90.63
C LYS A 83 -37.66 -55.19 -89.51
N ARG A 84 -36.51 -55.78 -89.16
CA ARG A 84 -35.59 -55.21 -88.15
C ARG A 84 -35.00 -53.89 -88.62
N ALA A 85 -34.64 -53.76 -89.90
CA ALA A 85 -34.15 -52.51 -90.46
C ALA A 85 -35.21 -51.40 -90.40
N GLU A 86 -36.48 -51.72 -90.70
CA GLU A 86 -37.60 -50.77 -90.55
C GLU A 86 -37.83 -50.37 -89.09
N ILE A 87 -37.83 -51.33 -88.15
CA ILE A 87 -37.94 -51.07 -86.70
C ILE A 87 -36.79 -50.16 -86.23
N ASN A 88 -35.55 -50.48 -86.59
CA ASN A 88 -34.37 -49.71 -86.20
C ASN A 88 -34.42 -48.27 -86.75
N LYS A 89 -34.93 -48.06 -87.97
CA LYS A 89 -35.17 -46.71 -88.51
C LYS A 89 -36.17 -45.94 -87.67
N VAL A 90 -37.29 -46.57 -87.31
CA VAL A 90 -38.29 -45.95 -86.44
C VAL A 90 -37.71 -45.62 -85.07
N ASP A 91 -36.94 -46.53 -84.46
CA ASP A 91 -36.32 -46.28 -83.16
C ASP A 91 -35.24 -45.20 -83.19
N ALA A 92 -34.49 -45.07 -84.29
CA ALA A 92 -33.55 -43.97 -84.51
C ALA A 92 -34.30 -42.62 -84.55
N GLU A 93 -35.37 -42.51 -85.35
CA GLU A 93 -36.19 -41.29 -85.40
C GLU A 93 -36.84 -40.98 -84.05
N ARG A 94 -37.35 -41.99 -83.33
CA ARG A 94 -37.91 -41.81 -81.98
C ARG A 94 -36.87 -41.32 -80.97
N ARG A 95 -35.61 -41.72 -81.09
CA ARG A 95 -34.51 -41.18 -80.28
C ARG A 95 -34.27 -39.71 -80.61
N VAL A 96 -34.16 -39.37 -81.90
CA VAL A 96 -33.96 -37.97 -82.34
C VAL A 96 -35.10 -37.08 -81.84
N ILE A 97 -36.35 -37.54 -81.94
CA ILE A 97 -37.52 -36.82 -81.42
C ILE A 97 -37.35 -36.55 -79.92
N ARG A 98 -37.01 -37.58 -79.13
CA ARG A 98 -36.82 -37.43 -77.68
C ARG A 98 -35.72 -36.43 -77.35
N GLU A 99 -34.54 -36.61 -77.92
CA GLU A 99 -33.37 -35.75 -77.67
C GLU A 99 -33.66 -34.29 -78.02
N ARG A 100 -34.31 -34.02 -79.17
CA ARG A 100 -34.67 -32.66 -79.57
C ARG A 100 -35.77 -32.06 -78.71
N CYS A 101 -36.79 -32.83 -78.33
CA CYS A 101 -37.85 -32.34 -77.46
C CYS A 101 -37.34 -32.05 -76.04
N ASP A 102 -36.46 -32.90 -75.50
CA ASP A 102 -35.84 -32.69 -74.19
C ASP A 102 -34.93 -31.45 -74.22
N ALA A 103 -34.09 -31.28 -75.25
CA ALA A 103 -33.26 -30.09 -75.41
C ALA A 103 -34.08 -28.80 -75.56
N LEU A 104 -35.16 -28.81 -76.35
CA LEU A 104 -36.04 -27.65 -76.51
C LEU A 104 -36.76 -27.30 -75.19
N LYS A 105 -37.17 -28.32 -74.42
CA LYS A 105 -37.74 -28.11 -73.09
C LYS A 105 -36.73 -27.45 -72.15
N GLU A 106 -35.48 -27.91 -72.14
CA GLU A 106 -34.40 -27.33 -71.32
C GLU A 106 -34.11 -25.87 -71.73
N GLU A 107 -34.06 -25.58 -73.04
CA GLU A 107 -33.89 -24.23 -73.57
C GLU A 107 -35.00 -23.30 -73.09
N VAL A 108 -36.26 -23.70 -73.26
CA VAL A 108 -37.43 -22.92 -72.82
C VAL A 108 -37.44 -22.69 -71.31
N LEU A 109 -36.99 -23.67 -70.51
CA LEU A 109 -36.94 -23.55 -69.06
C LEU A 109 -35.72 -22.76 -68.56
N SER A 110 -34.65 -22.65 -69.34
CA SER A 110 -33.36 -22.12 -68.86
C SER A 110 -33.46 -20.70 -68.30
N GLU A 111 -34.20 -19.81 -68.96
CA GLU A 111 -34.40 -18.43 -68.51
C GLU A 111 -35.24 -18.37 -67.22
N LEU A 112 -36.29 -19.19 -67.15
CA LEU A 112 -37.14 -19.28 -65.96
C LEU A 112 -36.35 -19.82 -64.77
N THR A 113 -35.60 -20.91 -64.95
CA THR A 113 -34.77 -21.49 -63.89
C THR A 113 -33.69 -20.50 -63.42
N ALA A 114 -33.08 -19.75 -64.32
CA ALA A 114 -32.10 -18.73 -63.95
C ALA A 114 -32.73 -17.57 -63.15
N TRP A 115 -33.95 -17.16 -63.49
CA TRP A 115 -34.70 -16.16 -62.75
C TRP A 115 -35.14 -16.68 -61.37
N GLU A 116 -35.72 -17.89 -61.30
CA GLU A 116 -36.14 -18.53 -60.04
C GLU A 116 -34.96 -18.68 -59.07
N ALA A 117 -33.78 -19.07 -59.56
CA ALA A 117 -32.57 -19.16 -58.75
C ALA A 117 -32.12 -17.80 -58.19
N LYS A 118 -32.14 -16.73 -59.01
CA LYS A 118 -31.85 -15.36 -58.55
C LYS A 118 -32.88 -14.90 -57.53
N GLU A 119 -34.14 -15.23 -57.75
CA GLU A 119 -35.24 -14.83 -56.88
C GLU A 119 -35.16 -15.50 -55.50
N ILE A 120 -34.82 -16.79 -55.45
CA ILE A 120 -34.52 -17.50 -54.20
C ILE A 120 -33.40 -16.80 -53.42
N VAL A 121 -32.32 -16.42 -54.10
CA VAL A 121 -31.19 -15.73 -53.46
C VAL A 121 -31.60 -14.34 -52.97
N ARG A 122 -32.38 -13.59 -53.75
CA ARG A 122 -32.89 -12.27 -53.38
C ARG A 122 -33.76 -12.35 -52.13
N ILE A 123 -34.78 -13.21 -52.14
CA ILE A 123 -35.70 -13.41 -51.01
C ILE A 123 -34.93 -13.82 -49.76
N LYS A 124 -34.03 -14.80 -49.88
CA LYS A 124 -33.19 -15.24 -48.75
C LYS A 124 -32.33 -14.10 -48.20
N GLY A 125 -31.72 -13.29 -49.08
CA GLY A 125 -30.92 -12.14 -48.67
C GLY A 125 -31.71 -11.08 -47.89
N HIS A 126 -33.00 -10.91 -48.19
CA HIS A 126 -33.88 -10.04 -47.40
C HIS A 126 -34.22 -10.67 -46.05
N GLU A 127 -34.60 -11.95 -46.01
CA GLU A 127 -34.90 -12.65 -44.74
C GLU A 127 -33.69 -12.71 -43.80
N ASP A 128 -32.49 -12.96 -44.33
CA ASP A 128 -31.25 -12.97 -43.56
C ASP A 128 -30.95 -11.58 -42.99
N ALA A 129 -31.20 -10.51 -43.76
CA ALA A 129 -31.03 -9.14 -43.30
C ALA A 129 -32.04 -8.74 -42.22
N LEU A 130 -33.32 -9.13 -42.35
CA LEU A 130 -34.33 -8.93 -41.30
C LEU A 130 -33.96 -9.69 -40.02
N THR A 131 -33.46 -10.91 -40.16
CA THR A 131 -32.97 -11.70 -39.02
C THR A 131 -31.79 -11.01 -38.33
N ALA A 132 -30.85 -10.46 -39.10
CA ALA A 132 -29.72 -9.70 -38.57
C ALA A 132 -30.17 -8.44 -37.81
N MET A 133 -31.13 -7.68 -38.36
CA MET A 133 -31.70 -6.50 -37.69
C MET A 133 -32.32 -6.87 -36.34
N SER A 134 -33.13 -7.94 -36.31
CA SER A 134 -33.76 -8.41 -35.07
C SER A 134 -32.72 -8.79 -34.00
N ALA A 135 -31.63 -9.44 -34.42
CA ALA A 135 -30.58 -9.90 -33.52
C ALA A 135 -29.79 -8.76 -32.83
N LEU A 136 -29.77 -7.54 -33.38
CA LEU A 136 -29.02 -6.40 -32.83
C LEU A 136 -29.46 -6.03 -31.40
N ALA A 137 -30.74 -6.18 -31.09
CA ALA A 137 -31.27 -5.96 -29.74
C ALA A 137 -31.23 -7.21 -28.85
N THR A 138 -31.30 -8.41 -29.44
CA THR A 138 -31.41 -9.67 -28.69
C THR A 138 -30.07 -10.27 -28.25
N LEU A 139 -29.00 -10.03 -29.01
CA LEU A 139 -27.67 -10.57 -28.72
C LEU A 139 -26.82 -9.69 -27.81
N LEU A 140 -27.35 -8.53 -27.37
CA LEU A 140 -26.70 -7.72 -26.35
C LEU A 140 -26.63 -8.48 -25.01
N PRO A 141 -25.59 -8.25 -24.19
CA PRO A 141 -25.53 -8.81 -22.84
C PRO A 141 -26.70 -8.29 -21.99
N ALA A 142 -27.01 -8.98 -20.88
CA ALA A 142 -28.14 -8.63 -20.01
C ALA A 142 -28.06 -7.17 -19.48
N GLU A 143 -26.85 -6.69 -19.21
CA GLU A 143 -26.57 -5.31 -18.82
C GLU A 143 -25.58 -4.70 -19.82
N PRO A 144 -26.06 -4.17 -20.96
CA PRO A 144 -25.17 -3.57 -21.94
C PRO A 144 -24.69 -2.19 -21.48
N THR A 145 -23.46 -1.87 -21.84
CA THR A 145 -22.88 -0.51 -21.70
C THR A 145 -23.53 0.43 -22.74
N PRO A 146 -23.59 1.75 -22.50
CA PRO A 146 -24.11 2.70 -23.48
C PRO A 146 -23.43 2.60 -24.85
N GLU A 147 -22.12 2.36 -24.88
CA GLU A 147 -21.32 2.24 -26.11
C GLU A 147 -21.79 1.04 -26.96
N GLN A 148 -21.99 -0.12 -26.33
CA GLN A 148 -22.52 -1.32 -27.02
C GLN A 148 -23.90 -1.07 -27.62
N VAL A 149 -24.77 -0.34 -26.92
CA VAL A 149 -26.11 -0.04 -27.45
C VAL A 149 -26.04 0.98 -28.59
N ARG A 150 -25.15 1.98 -28.50
CA ARG A 150 -24.90 2.94 -29.60
C ARG A 150 -24.34 2.25 -30.84
N GLU A 151 -23.42 1.31 -30.69
CA GLU A 151 -22.90 0.51 -31.80
C GLU A 151 -24.01 -0.32 -32.47
N SER A 152 -24.91 -0.93 -31.67
CA SER A 152 -26.08 -1.63 -32.22
C SER A 152 -27.04 -0.70 -32.97
N LEU A 153 -27.22 0.55 -32.52
CA LEU A 153 -28.03 1.56 -33.23
C LEU A 153 -27.38 1.96 -34.56
N GLU A 154 -26.07 2.23 -34.57
CA GLU A 154 -25.35 2.54 -35.82
C GLU A 154 -25.44 1.38 -36.82
N ARG A 155 -25.31 0.15 -36.35
CA ARG A 155 -25.49 -1.05 -37.19
C ARG A 155 -26.91 -1.21 -37.71
N LEU A 156 -27.91 -0.77 -36.95
CA LEU A 156 -29.30 -0.79 -37.37
C LEU A 156 -29.53 0.21 -38.50
N ASP A 157 -29.00 1.43 -38.38
CA ASP A 157 -29.10 2.47 -39.41
C ASP A 157 -28.45 2.04 -40.73
N LEU A 158 -27.32 1.30 -40.66
CA LEU A 158 -26.67 0.73 -41.85
C LEU A 158 -27.55 -0.28 -42.63
N HIS A 159 -28.61 -0.82 -42.04
CA HIS A 159 -29.55 -1.70 -42.75
C HIS A 159 -30.57 -0.93 -43.61
N GLU A 160 -30.85 0.34 -43.32
CA GLU A 160 -31.68 1.22 -44.14
C GLU A 160 -30.91 1.80 -45.34
N ASP A 161 -29.59 1.94 -45.23
CA ASP A 161 -28.78 2.60 -46.27
C ASP A 161 -28.67 1.79 -47.58
N GLY A 162 -29.35 2.29 -48.62
CA GLY A 162 -29.12 1.90 -50.02
C GLY A 162 -29.65 0.52 -50.44
N ARG A 163 -30.35 -0.20 -49.57
CA ARG A 163 -30.96 -1.50 -49.89
C ARG A 163 -32.37 -1.34 -50.46
N ASP A 164 -32.61 -1.86 -51.66
CA ASP A 164 -33.96 -1.99 -52.22
C ASP A 164 -34.67 -3.20 -51.62
N TRP A 165 -35.62 -2.96 -50.72
CA TRP A 165 -36.36 -3.99 -50.01
C TRP A 165 -37.57 -4.54 -50.77
N ALA A 166 -37.97 -3.92 -51.88
CA ALA A 166 -39.13 -4.33 -52.68
C ALA A 166 -40.37 -4.68 -51.81
N GLU A 167 -40.91 -5.90 -51.90
CA GLU A 167 -42.08 -6.34 -51.14
C GLU A 167 -41.83 -6.48 -49.63
N PHE A 168 -40.57 -6.50 -49.19
CA PHE A 168 -40.18 -6.55 -47.78
C PHE A 168 -40.08 -5.16 -47.15
N ALA A 169 -40.21 -4.07 -47.92
CA ALA A 169 -40.00 -2.70 -47.43
C ALA A 169 -40.84 -2.36 -46.20
N GLN A 170 -42.12 -2.74 -46.19
CA GLN A 170 -42.99 -2.52 -45.03
C GLN A 170 -42.48 -3.26 -43.79
N ARG A 171 -42.20 -4.57 -43.92
CA ARG A 171 -41.72 -5.40 -42.80
C ARG A 171 -40.35 -4.94 -42.30
N ALA A 172 -39.47 -4.49 -43.20
CA ALA A 172 -38.16 -3.94 -42.84
C ALA A 172 -38.30 -2.66 -42.04
N ASN A 173 -39.15 -1.72 -42.47
CA ASN A 173 -39.38 -0.46 -41.77
C ASN A 173 -40.03 -0.67 -40.39
N GLU A 174 -41.03 -1.56 -40.30
CA GLU A 174 -41.68 -1.90 -39.03
C GLU A 174 -40.67 -2.53 -38.06
N LEU A 175 -39.85 -3.47 -38.53
CA LEU A 175 -38.81 -4.09 -37.72
C LEU A 175 -37.72 -3.10 -37.31
N HIS A 176 -37.29 -2.21 -38.22
CA HIS A 176 -36.31 -1.16 -37.94
C HIS A 176 -36.81 -0.26 -36.81
N ALA A 177 -38.06 0.22 -36.91
CA ALA A 177 -38.69 1.04 -35.88
C ALA A 177 -38.81 0.30 -34.54
N GLU A 178 -39.21 -0.97 -34.55
CA GLU A 178 -39.32 -1.79 -33.34
C GLU A 178 -37.95 -1.99 -32.65
N VAL A 179 -36.93 -2.40 -33.41
CA VAL A 179 -35.58 -2.62 -32.89
C VAL A 179 -34.98 -1.30 -32.41
N GLY A 180 -35.14 -0.21 -33.17
CA GLY A 180 -34.67 1.12 -32.81
C GLY A 180 -35.30 1.63 -31.51
N PHE A 181 -36.61 1.43 -31.33
CA PHE A 181 -37.29 1.76 -30.06
C PHE A 181 -36.74 0.94 -28.88
N LYS A 182 -36.52 -0.37 -29.06
CA LYS A 182 -35.93 -1.22 -28.01
C LYS A 182 -34.52 -0.76 -27.65
N LEU A 183 -33.67 -0.54 -28.65
CA LEU A 183 -32.28 -0.08 -28.43
C LEU A 183 -32.24 1.30 -27.78
N THR A 184 -33.10 2.24 -28.19
CA THR A 184 -33.19 3.57 -27.56
C THR A 184 -33.57 3.47 -26.08
N ASN A 185 -34.52 2.61 -25.73
CA ASN A 185 -34.88 2.37 -24.32
C ASN A 185 -33.74 1.71 -23.54
N LEU A 186 -33.05 0.74 -24.13
CA LEU A 186 -31.88 0.10 -23.52
C LEU A 186 -30.75 1.11 -23.30
N LEU A 187 -30.52 2.03 -24.24
CA LEU A 187 -29.53 3.09 -24.12
C LEU A 187 -29.88 4.03 -22.97
N ALA A 188 -31.13 4.48 -22.88
CA ALA A 188 -31.59 5.33 -21.78
C ALA A 188 -31.40 4.65 -20.41
N GLN A 189 -31.69 3.35 -20.32
CA GLN A 189 -31.44 2.58 -19.10
C GLN A 189 -29.95 2.42 -18.79
N ALA A 190 -29.12 2.16 -19.80
CA ALA A 190 -27.67 2.00 -19.62
C ALA A 190 -27.02 3.31 -19.16
N VAL A 191 -27.40 4.44 -19.77
CA VAL A 191 -26.93 5.78 -19.38
C VAL A 191 -27.36 6.11 -17.95
N ALA A 192 -28.65 5.89 -17.61
CA ALA A 192 -29.13 6.15 -16.26
C ALA A 192 -28.42 5.28 -15.19
N ARG A 193 -28.07 4.03 -15.51
CA ARG A 193 -27.28 3.17 -14.62
C ARG A 193 -25.87 3.72 -14.43
N GLU A 194 -25.19 4.09 -15.52
CA GLU A 194 -23.83 4.64 -15.46
C GLU A 194 -23.80 5.95 -14.65
N GLU A 195 -24.73 6.88 -14.93
CA GLU A 195 -24.88 8.13 -14.17
C GLU A 195 -25.15 7.87 -12.70
N ALA A 196 -26.04 6.93 -12.36
CA ALA A 196 -26.32 6.56 -10.97
C ALA A 196 -25.09 5.96 -10.27
N THR A 197 -24.30 5.14 -10.96
CA THR A 197 -23.05 4.59 -10.39
C THR A 197 -22.00 5.68 -10.16
N ALA A 198 -21.84 6.61 -11.11
CA ALA A 198 -20.93 7.73 -10.99
C ALA A 198 -21.36 8.71 -9.88
N GLU A 199 -22.65 8.99 -9.75
CA GLU A 199 -23.20 9.80 -8.67
C GLU A 199 -22.99 9.13 -7.31
N ALA A 200 -23.27 7.83 -7.20
CA ALA A 200 -23.05 7.07 -5.96
C ALA A 200 -21.57 7.07 -5.55
N GLU A 201 -20.65 6.96 -6.50
CA GLU A 201 -19.21 7.04 -6.22
C GLU A 201 -18.81 8.44 -5.76
N ARG A 202 -19.31 9.50 -6.43
CA ARG A 202 -19.06 10.89 -6.00
C ARG A 202 -19.55 11.15 -4.58
N LEU A 203 -20.78 10.73 -4.26
CA LEU A 203 -21.35 10.86 -2.91
C LEU A 203 -20.55 10.06 -1.88
N ARG A 204 -20.03 8.88 -2.24
CA ARG A 204 -19.17 8.09 -1.35
C ARG A 204 -17.86 8.81 -1.05
N LEU A 205 -17.21 9.38 -2.07
CA LEU A 205 -15.96 10.13 -1.91
C LEU A 205 -16.17 11.40 -1.08
N GLU A 206 -17.25 12.14 -1.33
CA GLU A 206 -17.62 13.32 -0.54
C GLU A 206 -17.90 12.96 0.93
N ALA A 207 -18.64 11.86 1.17
CA ALA A 207 -18.90 11.37 2.53
C ALA A 207 -17.62 10.90 3.23
N GLU A 208 -16.70 10.24 2.52
CA GLU A 208 -15.40 9.84 3.08
C GLU A 208 -14.54 11.05 3.43
N GLU A 209 -14.50 12.08 2.56
CA GLU A 209 -13.78 13.31 2.84
C GLU A 209 -14.38 14.06 4.04
N ALA A 210 -15.71 14.19 4.10
CA ALA A 210 -16.41 14.79 5.23
C ALA A 210 -16.12 14.04 6.54
N ALA A 211 -16.11 12.70 6.51
CA ALA A 211 -15.76 11.88 7.68
C ALA A 211 -14.29 12.09 8.12
N ARG A 212 -13.35 12.23 7.18
CA ARG A 212 -11.95 12.56 7.48
C ARG A 212 -11.81 13.95 8.08
N GLN A 213 -12.52 14.94 7.54
CA GLN A 213 -12.52 16.31 8.07
C GLN A 213 -13.10 16.36 9.48
N GLU A 214 -14.21 15.66 9.73
CA GLU A 214 -14.83 15.55 11.03
C GLU A 214 -13.92 14.84 12.05
N ALA A 215 -13.31 13.72 11.66
CA ALA A 215 -12.34 13.02 12.51
C ALA A 215 -11.13 13.90 12.85
N ALA A 216 -10.61 14.67 11.88
CA ALA A 216 -9.53 15.62 12.12
C ALA A 216 -9.96 16.77 13.06
N ARG A 217 -11.19 17.26 12.93
CA ARG A 217 -11.75 18.26 13.84
C ARG A 217 -11.87 17.71 15.26
N GLN A 218 -12.47 16.53 15.41
CA GLN A 218 -12.60 15.87 16.71
C GLN A 218 -11.25 15.56 17.35
N GLN A 219 -10.24 15.18 16.56
CA GLN A 219 -8.89 14.98 17.06
C GLN A 219 -8.28 16.29 17.58
N ARG A 220 -8.39 17.38 16.81
CA ARG A 220 -7.92 18.71 17.24
C ARG A 220 -8.63 19.19 18.50
N GLU A 221 -9.94 18.98 18.59
CA GLU A 221 -10.73 19.35 19.78
C GLU A 221 -10.30 18.52 21.00
N ARG A 222 -10.05 17.22 20.85
CA ARG A 222 -9.53 16.36 21.92
C ARG A 222 -8.14 16.79 22.35
N GLU A 223 -7.24 17.04 21.41
CA GLU A 223 -5.88 17.51 21.70
C GLU A 223 -5.89 18.88 22.38
N ALA A 224 -6.74 19.80 21.92
CA ALA A 224 -6.92 21.11 22.55
C ALA A 224 -7.47 20.99 23.98
N ARG A 225 -8.44 20.07 24.21
CA ARG A 225 -8.97 19.81 25.55
C ARG A 225 -7.90 19.23 26.47
N ILE A 226 -7.16 18.22 26.02
CA ILE A 226 -6.05 17.62 26.79
C ILE A 226 -4.99 18.67 27.10
N ALA A 227 -4.62 19.52 26.14
CA ALA A 227 -3.66 20.60 26.35
C ALA A 227 -4.17 21.65 27.34
N ALA A 228 -5.45 22.00 27.29
CA ALA A 228 -6.08 22.94 28.23
C ALA A 228 -6.15 22.36 29.65
N GLU A 229 -6.57 21.11 29.80
CA GLU A 229 -6.59 20.38 31.08
C GLU A 229 -5.18 20.30 31.67
N ALA A 230 -4.18 19.89 30.88
CA ALA A 230 -2.78 19.84 31.33
C ALA A 230 -2.21 21.22 31.72
N ALA A 231 -2.57 22.29 30.98
CA ALA A 231 -2.17 23.65 31.31
C ALA A 231 -2.83 24.15 32.60
N GLU A 232 -4.10 23.81 32.84
CA GLU A 232 -4.80 24.13 34.08
C GLU A 232 -4.21 23.37 35.27
N GLU A 233 -3.98 22.06 35.13
CA GLU A 233 -3.32 21.25 36.16
C GLU A 233 -1.92 21.78 36.50
N ALA A 234 -1.14 22.16 35.48
CA ALA A 234 0.17 22.77 35.68
C ALA A 234 0.07 24.11 36.43
N ARG A 235 -0.93 24.95 36.11
CA ARG A 235 -1.19 26.20 36.82
C ARG A 235 -1.56 25.95 38.28
N LEU A 236 -2.49 25.02 38.54
CA LEU A 236 -2.91 24.65 39.90
C LEU A 236 -1.76 24.05 40.71
N ALA A 237 -0.92 23.21 40.09
CA ALA A 237 0.26 22.66 40.74
C ALA A 237 1.31 23.74 41.05
N ALA A 238 1.52 24.69 40.13
CA ALA A 238 2.41 25.82 40.36
C ALA A 238 1.89 26.73 41.49
N GLU A 239 0.59 27.00 41.53
CA GLU A 239 -0.05 27.77 42.59
C GLU A 239 0.06 27.08 43.95
N ARG A 240 -0.19 25.76 44.01
CA ARG A 240 0.00 24.96 45.23
C ARG A 240 1.45 25.00 45.72
N ARG A 241 2.42 24.79 44.82
CA ARG A 241 3.86 24.89 45.17
C ARG A 241 4.24 26.28 45.66
N ALA A 242 3.70 27.33 45.04
CA ALA A 242 3.93 28.71 45.48
C ALA A 242 3.30 28.97 46.85
N ALA A 243 2.09 28.47 47.12
CA ALA A 243 1.43 28.57 48.41
C ALA A 243 2.17 27.79 49.51
N GLU A 244 2.62 26.57 49.22
CA GLU A 244 3.43 25.74 50.11
C GLU A 244 4.78 26.40 50.41
N ALA A 245 5.47 26.94 49.40
CA ALA A 245 6.71 27.67 49.58
C ALA A 245 6.51 28.95 50.42
N ALA A 246 5.43 29.70 50.17
CA ALA A 246 5.09 30.88 50.96
C ALA A 246 4.72 30.54 52.41
N ALA A 247 4.03 29.42 52.63
CA ALA A 247 3.70 28.93 53.98
C ALA A 247 4.97 28.46 54.71
N ALA A 248 5.84 27.72 54.04
CA ALA A 248 7.13 27.29 54.59
C ALA A 248 8.01 28.50 54.95
N GLU A 249 8.06 29.52 54.10
CA GLU A 249 8.82 30.74 54.39
C GLU A 249 8.21 31.52 55.55
N ARG A 250 6.87 31.63 55.64
CA ARG A 250 6.20 32.23 56.81
C ARG A 250 6.53 31.48 58.10
N GLN A 251 6.53 30.14 58.06
CA GLN A 251 6.91 29.32 59.22
C GLN A 251 8.39 29.53 59.60
N ARG A 252 9.30 29.62 58.62
CA ARG A 252 10.71 29.91 58.87
C ARG A 252 10.89 31.28 59.50
N VAL A 253 10.28 32.32 58.94
CA VAL A 253 10.33 33.69 59.49
C VAL A 253 9.73 33.75 60.90
N GLU A 254 8.60 33.05 61.14
CA GLU A 254 8.01 33.00 62.47
C GLU A 254 8.89 32.25 63.48
N GLN A 255 9.52 31.15 63.06
CA GLN A 255 10.45 30.39 63.89
C GLN A 255 11.71 31.22 64.19
N GLU A 256 12.32 31.85 63.18
CA GLU A 256 13.46 32.76 63.35
C GLU A 256 13.11 33.92 64.30
N ARG A 257 11.88 34.44 64.23
CA ARG A 257 11.41 35.47 65.18
C ARG A 257 11.28 34.91 66.60
N LYS A 258 10.73 33.71 66.78
CA LYS A 258 10.63 33.06 68.10
C LYS A 258 12.01 32.77 68.67
N ASP A 259 12.90 32.19 67.87
CA ASP A 259 14.29 31.91 68.26
C ASP A 259 15.03 33.20 68.63
N ALA A 260 14.82 34.30 67.89
CA ALA A 260 15.39 35.61 68.21
C ALA A 260 14.79 36.25 69.47
N GLU A 261 13.50 36.03 69.74
CA GLU A 261 12.82 36.50 70.95
C GLU A 261 13.28 35.70 72.18
N ASP A 262 13.40 34.38 72.07
CA ASP A 262 13.93 33.51 73.11
C ASP A 262 15.41 33.84 73.38
N ALA A 263 16.24 34.03 72.35
CA ALA A 263 17.63 34.47 72.51
C ALA A 263 17.76 35.85 73.16
N ARG A 264 16.83 36.78 72.87
CA ARG A 264 16.77 38.08 73.56
C ARG A 264 16.39 37.92 75.02
N ARG A 265 15.39 37.09 75.34
CA ARG A 265 14.98 36.82 76.72
C ARG A 265 16.12 36.18 77.51
N GLU A 266 16.81 35.19 76.94
CA GLU A 266 17.99 34.56 77.56
C GLU A 266 19.13 35.58 77.77
N ALA A 267 19.37 36.47 76.81
CA ALA A 267 20.36 37.53 76.95
C ALA A 267 19.98 38.57 78.02
N GLU A 268 18.71 38.95 78.12
CA GLU A 268 18.19 39.84 79.16
C GLU A 268 18.26 39.19 80.55
N GLU A 269 17.89 37.91 80.67
CA GLU A 269 18.03 37.14 81.91
C GLU A 269 19.49 36.98 82.33
N ALA A 270 20.40 36.73 81.38
CA ALA A 270 21.83 36.66 81.64
C ALA A 270 22.40 38.02 82.06
N ALA A 271 21.99 39.11 81.40
CA ALA A 271 22.41 40.47 81.76
C ALA A 271 21.87 40.86 83.15
N GLN A 272 20.63 40.49 83.49
CA GLN A 272 20.06 40.73 84.81
C GLN A 272 20.80 39.91 85.88
N ALA A 273 21.10 38.64 85.61
CA ALA A 273 21.90 37.81 86.51
C ALA A 273 23.32 38.37 86.73
N GLU A 274 23.92 38.99 85.70
CA GLU A 274 25.22 39.67 85.81
C GLU A 274 25.11 40.95 86.65
N ILE A 275 24.05 41.74 86.47
CA ILE A 275 23.75 42.91 87.32
C ILE A 275 23.57 42.48 88.78
N ASP A 276 22.75 41.46 89.04
CA ASP A 276 22.49 40.94 90.39
C ASP A 276 23.77 40.40 91.03
N ALA A 277 24.63 39.72 90.27
CA ALA A 277 25.93 39.25 90.73
C ALA A 277 26.90 40.40 91.06
N LEU A 278 26.88 41.47 90.25
CA LEU A 278 27.66 42.68 90.51
C LEU A 278 27.16 43.44 91.75
N GLU A 279 25.85 43.52 91.96
CA GLU A 279 25.26 44.10 93.18
C GLU A 279 25.63 43.30 94.43
N GLU A 280 25.59 41.96 94.36
CA GLU A 280 26.00 41.08 95.44
C GLU A 280 27.51 41.21 95.74
N LEU A 281 28.35 41.26 94.71
CA LEU A 281 29.78 41.53 94.83
C LEU A 281 30.04 42.89 95.48
N ASN A 282 29.32 43.93 95.08
CA ASN A 282 29.41 45.26 95.67
C ASN A 282 28.94 45.27 97.14
N ARG A 283 27.91 44.50 97.49
CA ARG A 283 27.46 44.35 98.88
C ARG A 283 28.52 43.67 99.74
N ILE A 284 29.12 42.59 99.25
CA ILE A 284 30.23 41.88 99.92
C ILE A 284 31.45 42.80 100.05
N ALA A 285 31.76 43.59 99.02
CA ALA A 285 32.86 44.56 99.06
C ALA A 285 32.58 45.68 100.08
N ALA A 286 31.35 46.19 100.15
CA ALA A 286 30.94 47.20 101.12
C ALA A 286 30.99 46.67 102.58
N GLU A 287 30.56 45.42 102.82
CA GLU A 287 30.68 44.78 104.13
C GLU A 287 32.15 44.60 104.54
N ARG A 288 33.00 44.14 103.61
CA ARG A 288 34.45 44.02 103.87
C ARG A 288 35.11 45.36 104.12
N ALA A 289 34.71 46.42 103.39
CA ALA A 289 35.20 47.77 103.60
C ALA A 289 34.78 48.32 104.98
N ALA A 290 33.52 48.11 105.38
CA ALA A 290 33.03 48.50 106.71
C ALA A 290 33.71 47.70 107.85
N GLU A 291 34.01 46.42 107.63
CA GLU A 291 34.78 45.62 108.60
C GLU A 291 36.24 46.09 108.68
N ALA A 292 36.85 46.47 107.55
CA ALA A 292 38.18 47.05 107.50
C ALA A 292 38.24 48.42 108.20
N GLU A 293 37.23 49.28 108.02
CA GLU A 293 37.09 50.55 108.74
C GLU A 293 36.92 50.33 110.26
N ARG A 294 36.12 49.36 110.69
CA ARG A 294 35.98 49.02 112.12
C ARG A 294 37.31 48.54 112.71
N LYS A 295 38.08 47.73 111.98
CA LYS A 295 39.41 47.27 112.40
C LYS A 295 40.43 48.42 112.41
N ALA A 296 40.36 49.35 111.46
CA ALA A 296 41.20 50.54 111.42
C ALA A 296 40.88 51.51 112.58
N ALA A 297 39.60 51.74 112.89
CA ALA A 297 39.18 52.57 114.01
C ALA A 297 39.62 52.01 115.38
N ALA A 298 39.54 50.69 115.57
CA ALA A 298 40.04 50.03 116.78
C ALA A 298 41.57 50.10 116.94
N LEU A 299 42.31 50.13 115.83
CA LEU A 299 43.78 50.30 115.84
C LEU A 299 44.18 51.76 116.11
N VAL A 300 43.40 52.74 115.61
CA VAL A 300 43.63 54.18 115.88
C VAL A 300 43.34 54.52 117.35
N GLU A 301 42.29 53.98 117.94
CA GLU A 301 41.96 54.19 119.37
C GLU A 301 43.03 53.61 120.31
N LYS A 302 43.58 52.43 119.95
CA LYS A 302 44.70 51.82 120.68
C LYS A 302 46.01 52.62 120.52
N ALA A 303 46.27 53.17 119.33
CA ALA A 303 47.44 54.01 119.07
C ALA A 303 47.36 55.38 119.77
N GLU A 304 46.17 55.97 119.94
CA GLU A 304 45.99 57.21 120.70
C GLU A 304 46.08 57.01 122.22
N ALA A 305 45.61 55.88 122.76
CA ALA A 305 45.80 55.51 124.16
C ALA A 305 47.29 55.35 124.53
N ASP A 306 48.10 54.78 123.64
CA ASP A 306 49.56 54.63 123.83
C ASP A 306 50.33 55.95 123.63
N ARG A 307 49.86 56.82 122.71
CA ARG A 307 50.43 58.18 122.47
C ARG A 307 50.25 59.12 123.68
N ILE A 308 49.11 59.04 124.38
CA ILE A 308 48.85 59.84 125.60
C ILE A 308 49.70 59.37 126.80
N LYS A 309 50.04 58.07 126.87
CA LYS A 309 50.92 57.52 127.90
C LYS A 309 52.40 57.90 127.66
N GLY A 310 52.84 57.96 126.40
CA GLY A 310 54.20 58.39 126.02
C GLY A 310 54.47 59.88 126.21
N HIS A 311 53.49 60.75 125.92
CA HIS A 311 53.62 62.20 126.11
C HIS A 311 53.74 62.63 127.59
N LYS A 312 53.18 61.85 128.52
CA LYS A 312 53.28 62.12 129.96
C LYS A 312 54.68 61.79 130.55
N PHE A 313 55.44 60.89 129.89
CA PHE A 313 56.80 60.50 130.28
C PHE A 313 57.88 61.44 129.69
N ALA A 314 57.66 61.97 128.48
CA ALA A 314 58.56 62.92 127.83
C ALA A 314 58.54 64.33 128.48
N LEU A 315 57.39 64.79 128.99
CA LEU A 315 57.27 66.09 129.67
C LEU A 315 57.86 66.09 131.10
N GLN A 316 58.01 64.91 131.73
CA GLN A 316 58.71 64.76 133.01
C GLN A 316 60.24 64.79 132.86
N SER A 317 60.74 64.32 131.71
CA SER A 317 62.19 64.25 131.41
C SER A 317 62.77 65.60 130.93
N ILE A 318 61.97 66.44 130.26
CA ILE A 318 62.42 67.77 129.77
C ILE A 318 62.38 68.84 130.88
N ARG A 319 61.56 68.69 131.93
CA ARG A 319 61.54 69.60 133.08
C ARG A 319 62.69 69.33 134.09
N GLY A 320 63.23 68.10 134.12
CA GLY A 320 64.40 67.75 134.95
C GLY A 320 65.73 68.30 134.42
N VAL A 321 65.90 68.41 133.10
CA VAL A 321 67.13 68.90 132.47
C VAL A 321 67.30 70.42 132.59
N ILE A 322 66.23 71.16 132.92
CA ILE A 322 66.28 72.63 133.11
C ILE A 322 66.53 73.01 134.58
N SER A 323 66.47 72.06 135.54
CA SER A 323 66.58 72.38 136.98
C SER A 323 67.94 72.12 137.62
N ASP A 324 68.90 71.47 136.95
CA ASP A 324 70.22 71.17 137.53
C ASP A 324 71.36 71.50 136.54
N ALA A 325 71.75 72.77 136.50
CA ALA A 325 73.11 73.19 136.09
C ALA A 325 73.35 74.67 136.48
N VAL A 326 73.68 74.90 137.75
CA VAL A 326 74.21 76.18 138.25
C VAL A 326 75.73 76.25 137.91
N SER A 327 76.07 77.00 136.85
CA SER A 327 77.42 77.49 136.44
C SER A 327 78.51 76.47 136.05
N PRO A 328 79.59 76.87 135.34
CA PRO A 328 79.65 77.46 133.99
C PRO A 328 80.41 76.54 132.99
N MET A 329 80.08 76.53 131.70
CA MET A 329 80.88 75.89 130.64
C MET A 329 81.20 76.87 129.50
N ASN A 330 82.44 76.82 129.00
CA ASN A 330 82.97 77.74 127.98
C ASN A 330 82.61 77.32 126.54
N GLY A 331 82.50 78.32 125.66
CA GLY A 331 81.85 78.27 124.34
C GLY A 331 82.39 77.33 123.26
N SER A 332 83.33 76.43 123.55
CA SER A 332 83.79 75.43 122.58
C SER A 332 82.90 74.17 122.53
N ASP A 333 82.15 73.89 123.59
CA ASP A 333 81.32 72.67 123.68
C ASP A 333 79.89 72.86 123.17
N MET A 334 79.43 74.12 123.06
CA MET A 334 78.11 74.48 122.54
C MET A 334 77.99 74.27 121.02
N ILE A 335 79.10 74.40 120.28
CA ILE A 335 79.12 74.30 118.81
C ILE A 335 79.11 72.84 118.32
N LYS A 336 79.65 71.89 119.10
CA LYS A 336 79.62 70.46 118.73
C LYS A 336 78.25 69.80 118.88
N HIS A 337 77.35 70.37 119.69
CA HIS A 337 76.04 69.76 119.98
C HIS A 337 74.97 70.08 118.91
N ILE A 338 75.18 71.13 118.11
CA ILE A 338 74.20 71.60 117.11
C ILE A 338 74.43 70.92 115.73
N SER A 339 75.64 70.43 115.43
CA SER A 339 75.97 69.85 114.13
C SER A 339 75.36 68.45 113.90
N THR A 340 75.13 67.65 114.94
CA THR A 340 74.63 66.26 114.83
C THR A 340 73.13 66.16 114.50
N ILE A 341 72.38 67.26 114.60
CA ILE A 341 70.93 67.29 114.38
C ILE A 341 70.57 67.45 112.89
N PHE A 342 71.48 67.94 112.03
CA PHE A 342 71.16 68.30 110.65
C PHE A 342 71.45 67.20 109.59
N GLU A 343 72.31 66.22 109.89
CA GLU A 343 72.68 65.15 108.93
C GLU A 343 71.65 64.02 108.79
N GLY A 344 70.65 63.92 109.69
CA GLY A 344 69.64 62.85 109.66
C GLY A 344 68.45 63.08 108.71
N MET A 345 68.31 64.25 108.08
CA MET A 345 67.07 64.62 107.36
C MET A 345 67.13 64.46 105.82
N HIS A 346 68.25 64.05 105.21
CA HIS A 346 68.44 64.14 103.75
C HIS A 346 68.40 62.81 102.96
N GLU A 347 68.19 61.64 103.59
CA GLU A 347 68.30 60.31 102.93
C GLU A 347 66.98 59.67 102.42
N LEU A 348 65.81 60.31 102.56
CA LEU A 348 64.49 59.64 102.40
C LEU A 348 63.76 59.79 101.03
N SER A 349 64.38 60.26 99.95
CA SER A 349 63.65 60.81 98.78
C SER A 349 63.95 60.26 97.35
N ARG A 350 64.52 59.05 97.11
CA ARG A 350 65.11 58.74 95.78
C ARG A 350 64.76 57.46 94.96
N ASN A 351 63.72 56.66 95.21
CA ASN A 351 63.50 55.39 94.46
C ASN A 351 62.07 55.14 93.88
N TRP A 352 61.64 55.67 92.70
CA TRP A 352 60.29 55.34 92.16
C TRP A 352 60.02 55.38 90.62
N GLU A 353 61.00 55.35 89.68
CA GLU A 353 60.75 55.73 88.25
C GLU A 353 61.09 54.74 87.09
N GLU A 354 61.37 53.44 87.31
CA GLU A 354 61.94 52.55 86.24
C GLU A 354 61.05 51.43 85.63
N PHE A 355 59.72 51.39 85.80
CA PHE A 355 58.90 50.19 85.42
C PHE A 355 57.86 50.33 84.27
N SER A 356 57.79 51.43 83.52
CA SER A 356 56.64 51.72 82.61
C SER A 356 56.83 51.37 81.12
N ASP A 357 58.05 51.26 80.59
CA ASP A 357 58.26 51.35 79.13
C ASP A 357 58.32 49.99 78.39
N GLU A 358 58.67 48.90 79.07
CA GLU A 358 58.86 47.57 78.46
C GLU A 358 57.54 46.83 78.15
N ALA A 359 56.46 47.12 78.88
CA ALA A 359 55.16 46.44 78.71
C ALA A 359 54.41 46.87 77.44
N SER A 360 54.60 48.12 77.00
CA SER A 360 53.87 48.72 75.87
C SER A 360 54.34 48.22 74.49
N GLN A 361 55.61 47.83 74.34
CA GLN A 361 56.16 47.40 73.05
C GLN A 361 55.70 45.99 72.61
N THR A 362 55.44 45.10 73.56
CA THR A 362 55.10 43.69 73.27
C THR A 362 53.67 43.55 72.72
N ILE A 363 52.74 44.38 73.19
CA ILE A 363 51.31 44.33 72.81
C ILE A 363 51.06 44.80 71.36
N MET A 364 51.89 45.70 70.84
CA MET A 364 51.74 46.26 69.49
C MET A 364 52.14 45.28 68.39
N SER A 365 53.12 44.40 68.63
CA SER A 365 53.60 43.42 67.63
C SER A 365 52.60 42.30 67.36
N GLY A 366 51.88 41.82 68.39
CA GLY A 366 50.88 40.75 68.26
C GLY A 366 49.64 41.13 67.45
N ARG A 367 49.29 42.43 67.41
CA ARG A 367 48.14 42.94 66.66
C ARG A 367 48.36 42.99 65.14
N GLN A 368 49.60 43.16 64.68
CA GLN A 368 49.92 43.29 63.26
C GLN A 368 50.01 41.94 62.52
N ASP A 369 50.24 40.84 63.22
CA ASP A 369 50.34 39.50 62.62
C ASP A 369 48.98 38.80 62.45
N ILE A 370 48.00 39.13 63.30
CA ILE A 370 46.63 38.62 63.19
C ILE A 370 45.90 39.25 61.98
N ALA A 371 46.18 40.50 61.66
CA ALA A 371 45.57 41.21 60.52
C ALA A 371 46.01 40.69 59.13
N ARG A 372 47.20 40.08 59.01
CA ARG A 372 47.70 39.53 57.72
C ARG A 372 47.16 38.14 57.40
N ARG A 373 46.70 37.38 58.40
CA ARG A 373 46.25 35.98 58.23
C ARG A 373 44.77 35.83 57.88
N LEU A 374 43.95 36.88 58.06
CA LEU A 374 42.52 36.83 57.75
C LEU A 374 42.16 37.11 56.27
N HIS A 375 43.07 37.65 55.44
CA HIS A 375 42.70 38.13 54.09
C HIS A 375 42.94 37.14 52.93
N ILE A 376 43.42 35.91 53.20
CA ILE A 376 43.83 34.93 52.16
C ILE A 376 42.84 33.73 52.02
N VAL A 377 41.86 33.57 52.92
CA VAL A 377 40.99 32.38 52.91
C VAL A 377 39.59 32.62 52.31
N GLU A 378 39.11 33.86 52.20
CA GLU A 378 37.74 34.12 51.71
C GLU A 378 37.63 34.38 50.19
N GLY A 379 38.75 34.50 49.45
CA GLY A 379 38.75 34.75 48.00
C GLY A 379 38.90 33.51 47.10
N ALA A 380 39.49 32.42 47.60
CA ALA A 380 39.90 31.29 46.76
C ALA A 380 38.80 30.23 46.56
N ASP A 381 37.85 30.11 47.50
CA ASP A 381 36.83 29.06 47.45
C ASP A 381 35.58 29.46 46.63
N ALA A 382 35.25 30.76 46.59
CA ALA A 382 34.15 31.28 45.75
C ALA A 382 34.45 31.22 44.24
N GLU A 383 35.71 31.43 43.85
CA GLU A 383 36.15 31.38 42.44
C GLU A 383 36.24 29.94 41.90
N ARG A 384 36.57 28.96 42.76
CA ARG A 384 36.62 27.53 42.39
C ARG A 384 35.22 26.94 42.21
N ALA A 385 34.27 27.28 43.08
CA ALA A 385 32.88 26.82 43.00
C ALA A 385 32.15 27.35 41.75
N THR A 386 32.43 28.59 41.34
CA THR A 386 31.85 29.21 40.13
C THR A 386 32.45 28.63 38.84
N LYS A 387 33.78 28.45 38.78
CA LYS A 387 34.45 27.79 37.64
C LYS A 387 34.02 26.34 37.45
N GLN A 388 33.77 25.58 38.53
CA GLN A 388 33.28 24.21 38.44
C GLN A 388 31.83 24.11 37.95
N LYS A 389 30.93 25.01 38.39
CA LYS A 389 29.55 25.05 37.88
C LYS A 389 29.49 25.42 36.40
N LEU A 390 30.21 26.46 35.98
CA LEU A 390 30.30 26.85 34.56
C LEU A 390 30.88 25.75 33.67
N ALA A 391 31.89 25.01 34.15
CA ALA A 391 32.45 23.87 33.42
C ALA A 391 31.48 22.69 33.34
N ALA A 392 30.71 22.41 34.40
CA ALA A 392 29.69 21.37 34.42
C ALA A 392 28.51 21.69 33.49
N ASP A 393 28.05 22.94 33.48
CA ASP A 393 26.96 23.39 32.60
C ASP A 393 27.39 23.39 31.12
N ALA A 394 28.61 23.84 30.82
CA ALA A 394 29.17 23.78 29.47
C ALA A 394 29.38 22.34 28.97
N GLN A 395 29.73 21.40 29.86
CA GLN A 395 29.84 19.99 29.52
C GLN A 395 28.45 19.37 29.29
N ALA A 396 27.46 19.71 30.12
CA ALA A 396 26.09 19.25 29.96
C ALA A 396 25.44 19.74 28.65
N GLU A 397 25.71 20.97 28.23
CA GLU A 397 25.26 21.49 26.93
C GLU A 397 25.92 20.73 25.76
N ARG A 398 27.24 20.53 25.79
CA ARG A 398 27.95 19.77 24.74
C ARG A 398 27.46 18.33 24.64
N ASP A 399 27.13 17.69 25.75
CA ASP A 399 26.61 16.33 25.76
C ASP A 399 25.16 16.26 25.26
N ARG A 400 24.34 17.29 25.52
CA ARG A 400 22.99 17.44 24.92
C ARG A 400 23.07 17.65 23.41
N GLU A 401 23.95 18.52 22.93
CA GLU A 401 24.14 18.77 21.50
C GLU A 401 24.59 17.51 20.76
N LYS A 402 25.57 16.78 21.31
CA LYS A 402 26.00 15.48 20.78
C LYS A 402 24.90 14.43 20.78
N ALA A 403 24.03 14.43 21.80
CA ALA A 403 22.88 13.52 21.84
C ALA A 403 21.86 13.85 20.74
N VAL A 404 21.56 15.13 20.52
CA VAL A 404 20.67 15.60 19.44
C VAL A 404 21.26 15.30 18.06
N GLU A 405 22.57 15.49 17.87
CA GLU A 405 23.25 15.13 16.61
C GLU A 405 23.26 13.62 16.37
N ALA A 406 23.50 12.82 17.41
CA ALA A 406 23.44 11.36 17.33
C ALA A 406 22.02 10.86 17.00
N GLU A 407 20.99 11.48 17.57
CA GLU A 407 19.59 11.17 17.26
C GLU A 407 19.20 11.57 15.84
N ARG A 408 19.61 12.76 15.38
CA ARG A 408 19.46 13.21 13.99
C ARG A 408 20.19 12.29 13.00
N ALA A 409 21.41 11.85 13.35
CA ALA A 409 22.17 10.90 12.53
C ALA A 409 21.48 9.53 12.44
N ARG A 410 20.88 9.04 13.54
CA ARG A 410 20.07 7.81 13.54
C ARG A 410 18.81 7.96 12.70
N ALA A 411 18.08 9.07 12.85
CA ALA A 411 16.89 9.35 12.04
C ALA A 411 17.22 9.45 10.54
N ALA A 412 18.33 10.12 10.19
CA ALA A 412 18.82 10.20 8.81
C ALA A 412 19.24 8.83 8.26
N ALA A 413 19.87 7.98 9.09
CA ALA A 413 20.25 6.62 8.70
C ALA A 413 19.02 5.72 8.47
N VAL A 414 17.97 5.83 9.30
CA VAL A 414 16.70 5.11 9.12
C VAL A 414 16.01 5.56 7.82
N LEU A 415 15.87 6.87 7.60
CA LEU A 415 15.27 7.40 6.38
C LEU A 415 16.03 6.95 5.13
N LYS A 416 17.37 6.99 5.17
CA LYS A 416 18.22 6.52 4.07
C LYS A 416 18.05 5.02 3.83
N ALA A 417 18.01 4.20 4.88
CA ALA A 417 17.77 2.76 4.75
C ALA A 417 16.38 2.44 4.16
N GLU A 418 15.35 3.22 4.52
CA GLU A 418 14.01 3.10 3.95
C GLU A 418 13.98 3.50 2.46
N GLN A 419 14.68 4.58 2.09
CA GLN A 419 14.82 5.02 0.69
C GLN A 419 15.59 3.99 -0.14
N ASP A 420 16.71 3.48 0.37
CA ASP A 420 17.52 2.46 -0.30
C ASP A 420 16.73 1.15 -0.47
N ALA A 421 15.96 0.75 0.54
CA ALA A 421 15.06 -0.40 0.46
C ALA A 421 13.89 -0.18 -0.51
N ALA A 422 13.31 1.02 -0.56
CA ALA A 422 12.28 1.37 -1.54
C ALA A 422 12.82 1.32 -2.98
N ALA A 423 13.99 1.91 -3.22
CA ALA A 423 14.65 1.88 -4.52
C ALA A 423 15.06 0.45 -4.93
N ALA A 424 15.47 -0.40 -3.99
CA ALA A 424 15.72 -1.82 -4.26
C ALA A 424 14.45 -2.58 -4.67
N ARG A 425 13.32 -2.34 -3.99
CA ARG A 425 12.01 -2.94 -4.34
C ARG A 425 11.52 -2.49 -5.72
N GLU A 426 11.76 -1.23 -6.08
CA GLU A 426 11.40 -0.70 -7.39
C GLU A 426 12.23 -1.35 -8.50
N ARG A 427 13.56 -1.41 -8.33
CA ARG A 427 14.44 -2.12 -9.28
C ARG A 427 14.09 -3.60 -9.43
N ASP A 428 13.73 -4.28 -8.34
CA ASP A 428 13.26 -5.68 -8.41
C ASP A 428 11.95 -5.80 -9.20
N ARG A 429 10.98 -4.88 -8.98
CA ARG A 429 9.72 -4.85 -9.71
C ARG A 429 9.94 -4.64 -11.21
N GLU A 430 10.80 -3.69 -11.58
CA GLU A 430 11.15 -3.42 -12.99
C GLU A 430 11.84 -4.62 -13.63
N HIS A 431 12.81 -5.22 -12.93
CA HIS A 431 13.55 -6.39 -13.41
C HIS A 431 12.61 -7.56 -13.68
N ARG A 432 11.73 -7.86 -12.72
CA ARG A 432 10.68 -8.88 -12.85
C ARG A 432 9.70 -8.57 -13.97
N GLY A 433 9.27 -7.31 -14.08
CA GLY A 433 8.37 -6.84 -15.15
C GLY A 433 8.97 -7.08 -16.54
N ARG A 434 10.25 -6.76 -16.74
CA ARG A 434 10.97 -7.00 -17.99
C ARG A 434 11.03 -8.48 -18.34
N ILE A 435 11.33 -9.35 -17.38
CA ILE A 435 11.42 -10.81 -17.60
C ILE A 435 10.04 -11.40 -17.90
N ASN A 436 9.00 -10.97 -17.17
CA ASN A 436 7.63 -11.40 -17.41
C ASN A 436 7.13 -10.97 -18.80
N PHE A 437 7.46 -9.75 -19.22
CA PHE A 437 7.15 -9.27 -20.57
C PHE A 437 7.84 -10.12 -21.65
N GLN A 438 9.13 -10.44 -21.47
CA GLN A 438 9.88 -11.30 -22.39
C GLN A 438 9.27 -12.71 -22.47
N ALA A 439 8.86 -13.28 -21.33
CA ALA A 439 8.19 -14.58 -21.30
C ALA A 439 6.82 -14.54 -22.00
N ALA A 440 6.00 -13.51 -21.75
CA ALA A 440 4.71 -13.35 -22.40
C ALA A 440 4.85 -13.17 -23.92
N SER A 441 5.78 -12.33 -24.36
CA SER A 441 6.08 -12.13 -25.78
C SER A 441 6.55 -13.43 -26.47
N ALA A 442 7.41 -14.21 -25.81
CA ALA A 442 7.84 -15.50 -26.32
C ALA A 442 6.68 -16.49 -26.45
N LEU A 443 5.73 -16.51 -25.52
CA LEU A 443 4.53 -17.34 -25.63
C LEU A 443 3.64 -16.94 -26.81
N VAL A 444 3.45 -15.64 -27.05
CA VAL A 444 2.70 -15.16 -28.21
C VAL A 444 3.38 -15.60 -29.52
N ILE A 445 4.69 -15.37 -29.66
CA ILE A 445 5.41 -15.65 -30.90
C ILE A 445 5.61 -17.16 -31.15
N LYS A 446 5.93 -17.94 -30.11
CA LYS A 446 6.32 -19.35 -30.25
C LYS A 446 5.17 -20.33 -30.06
N ALA A 447 4.23 -20.02 -29.18
CA ALA A 447 3.08 -20.89 -28.90
C ALA A 447 1.81 -20.45 -29.65
N GLY A 448 1.80 -19.26 -30.28
CA GLY A 448 0.67 -18.78 -31.09
C GLY A 448 -0.57 -18.45 -30.26
N ILE A 449 -0.41 -18.19 -28.96
CA ILE A 449 -1.51 -17.79 -28.07
C ILE A 449 -1.73 -16.28 -28.09
N THR A 450 -2.92 -15.84 -27.67
CA THR A 450 -3.23 -14.40 -27.63
C THR A 450 -2.46 -13.70 -26.50
N GLU A 451 -2.27 -12.38 -26.63
CA GLU A 451 -1.55 -11.59 -25.63
C GLU A 451 -2.18 -11.67 -24.23
N GLU A 452 -3.51 -11.68 -24.17
CA GLU A 452 -4.27 -11.81 -22.93
C GLU A 452 -4.08 -13.19 -22.27
N GLN A 453 -4.06 -14.26 -23.08
CA GLN A 453 -3.75 -15.59 -22.58
C GLN A 453 -2.30 -15.70 -22.09
N ALA A 454 -1.35 -15.08 -22.79
CA ALA A 454 0.05 -15.05 -22.38
C ALA A 454 0.26 -14.31 -21.05
N LYS A 455 -0.40 -13.16 -20.86
CA LYS A 455 -0.41 -12.41 -19.59
C LYS A 455 -0.96 -13.25 -18.43
N LEU A 456 -2.09 -13.94 -18.64
CA LEU A 456 -2.71 -14.81 -17.63
C LEU A 456 -1.79 -15.96 -17.23
N ILE A 457 -1.18 -16.64 -18.21
CA ILE A 457 -0.27 -17.78 -17.95
C ILE A 457 0.98 -17.31 -17.19
N VAL A 458 1.62 -16.23 -17.64
CA VAL A 458 2.81 -15.69 -16.96
C VAL A 458 2.47 -15.23 -15.54
N THR A 459 1.30 -14.65 -15.33
CA THR A 459 0.82 -14.25 -13.99
C THR A 459 0.58 -15.46 -13.09
N ALA A 460 -0.07 -16.51 -13.58
CA ALA A 460 -0.32 -17.74 -12.81
C ALA A 460 0.99 -18.45 -12.41
N ILE A 461 1.99 -18.49 -13.31
CA ILE A 461 3.32 -19.04 -13.02
C ILE A 461 4.05 -18.16 -11.99
N ALA A 462 4.00 -16.83 -12.15
CA ALA A 462 4.62 -15.90 -11.20
C ALA A 462 4.02 -15.98 -9.79
N LYS A 463 2.73 -16.31 -9.68
CA LYS A 463 2.02 -16.55 -8.41
C LYS A 463 2.23 -17.95 -7.84
N GLY A 464 2.86 -18.87 -8.58
CA GLY A 464 3.07 -20.25 -8.16
C GLY A 464 1.81 -21.13 -8.25
N GLU A 465 0.78 -20.69 -8.97
CA GLU A 465 -0.48 -21.42 -9.17
C GLU A 465 -0.30 -22.60 -10.14
N VAL A 466 0.77 -22.59 -10.95
CA VAL A 466 1.14 -23.66 -11.87
C VAL A 466 2.23 -24.52 -11.24
N ALA A 467 1.89 -25.76 -10.86
CA ALA A 467 2.84 -26.68 -10.25
C ALA A 467 4.03 -27.03 -11.17
N ASN A 468 5.22 -27.19 -10.59
CA ASN A 468 6.46 -27.60 -11.26
C ASN A 468 7.02 -26.63 -12.34
N VAL A 469 6.51 -25.40 -12.42
CA VAL A 469 7.00 -24.37 -13.35
C VAL A 469 7.30 -23.09 -12.56
N ARG A 470 8.45 -22.45 -12.82
CA ARG A 470 8.83 -21.17 -12.19
C ARG A 470 9.52 -20.24 -13.18
N ILE A 471 9.31 -18.94 -13.03
CA ILE A 471 10.06 -17.90 -13.76
C ILE A 471 11.34 -17.61 -12.98
N SER A 472 12.48 -17.70 -13.65
CA SER A 472 13.75 -17.23 -13.09
C SER A 472 13.84 -15.73 -13.33
N TYR A 473 13.86 -14.96 -12.24
CA TYR A 473 14.09 -13.53 -12.26
C TYR A 473 15.59 -13.26 -12.18
#